data_AF-A0A0M3HXW9-F1
#
_entry.id   AF-A0A0M3HXW9-F1
#
_cell.length_a   1.000
_cell.length_b   1.000
_cell.length_c   1.000
_cell.angle_alpha   90.00
_cell.angle_beta   90.00
_cell.angle_gamma   90.00
#
_symmetry.space_group_name_H-M   'P 1'
#
loop_
_entity.id
_entity.type
_entity.pdbx_description
1 polymer ?
#
loop_
_entity_poly.entity_id
_entity_poly.type
_entity_poly.pdbx_seq_one_letter_code
_entity_poly.pdbx_strand_id
1 'polypeptide(L)'
;MKGSCILFGFTCTLLCEYVYGDAECYSCFTHCKTTKNGKVDSQRCDCTGEEICLGRACFVKIEIFPDESTAIVQKGCVSDVPGDMEGCQYAGQYESIHCYCTGRLCNTREKLNNYNTRQLPTVECCECSEPHGDRCLEKKCLRQCRGNYCLIDFDGVEQGCGIGYSRLQSFLRTKNYANWQGHTTCTRYQATESTLVHGCVCTNPTGSCNEMNKTRTFQVENVIGRRKEDLTYCYSLHHKSKALIGQEVFKNSGTCEGQYCFISLTTSELMVESATFEENYEDHKEFIGISRPRYEILAGCLKVDDDKKVSVGCTTEFSTNLSEPLARHCLCDSHLCNFYHLLTGDADTRKPIADIRGKPNKSKDVTIANLPSSNEATATTTHFNIAIGISLISCSLLRLQIIN
;
A
#
# COMPACT_ATOMS: atom_id res chain seq x y z
N MET A 1 27.01 -17.58 55.53
CA MET A 1 26.54 -16.46 56.39
C MET A 1 25.31 -15.86 55.73
N LYS A 2 24.23 -15.73 56.50
CA LYS A 2 22.96 -15.13 56.06
C LYS A 2 23.17 -13.64 55.84
N GLY A 3 22.70 -13.12 54.70
CA GLY A 3 22.62 -11.70 54.42
C GLY A 3 21.34 -11.42 53.66
N SER A 4 20.30 -11.01 54.39
CA SER A 4 19.05 -10.48 53.85
C SER A 4 19.34 -9.17 53.12
N CYS A 5 18.90 -9.04 51.87
CA CYS A 5 18.71 -7.73 51.24
C CYS A 5 17.21 -7.43 51.16
N ILE A 6 16.87 -6.33 51.83
CA ILE A 6 15.55 -5.77 52.00
C ILE A 6 15.04 -5.24 50.67
N LEU A 7 13.78 -5.56 50.40
CA LEU A 7 12.95 -5.08 49.30
C LEU A 7 12.80 -3.55 49.42
N PHE A 8 13.36 -2.78 48.48
CA PHE A 8 12.91 -1.42 48.22
C PHE A 8 12.54 -1.30 46.76
N GLY A 9 11.25 -1.04 46.55
CA GLY A 9 10.65 -0.88 45.24
C GLY A 9 11.19 0.35 44.54
N PHE A 10 11.70 0.12 43.33
CA PHE A 10 11.57 1.05 42.22
C PHE A 10 11.31 0.17 41.00
N THR A 11 10.03 0.05 40.64
CA THR A 11 9.61 -0.38 39.31
C THR A 11 10.04 0.69 38.33
N CYS A 12 11.32 0.68 37.98
CA CYS A 12 11.80 1.28 36.74
C CYS A 12 11.34 0.33 35.65
N THR A 13 10.09 0.50 35.19
CA THR A 13 9.67 -0.01 33.89
C THR A 13 10.58 0.65 32.87
N LEU A 14 11.66 -0.06 32.55
CA LEU A 14 12.40 0.06 31.31
C LEU A 14 11.35 -0.01 30.19
N LEU A 15 10.94 1.17 29.73
CA LEU A 15 10.56 1.37 28.35
C LEU A 15 11.81 0.96 27.56
N CYS A 16 11.88 -0.32 27.19
CA CYS A 16 12.57 -0.72 25.97
C CYS A 16 11.83 0.00 24.85
N GLU A 17 12.14 1.28 24.64
CA GLU A 17 12.12 1.82 23.31
C GLU A 17 13.08 0.93 22.53
N TYR A 18 12.52 -0.03 21.79
CA TYR A 18 13.19 -0.57 20.64
C TYR A 18 13.47 0.65 19.75
N VAL A 19 14.65 1.23 19.92
CA VAL A 19 15.26 2.06 18.90
C VAL A 19 15.47 1.10 17.74
N TYR A 20 14.43 0.96 16.90
CA TYR A 20 14.55 0.37 15.59
C TYR A 20 15.59 1.24 14.89
N GLY A 21 16.84 0.77 14.87
CA GLY A 21 17.92 1.50 14.24
C GLY A 21 17.54 1.74 12.78
N ASP A 22 17.66 2.98 12.34
CA ASP A 22 17.45 3.33 10.94
C ASP A 22 18.37 2.45 10.08
N ALA A 23 17.78 1.72 9.14
CA ALA A 23 18.49 0.99 8.10
C ALA A 23 19.05 1.99 7.09
N GLU A 24 20.37 1.97 6.89
CA GLU A 24 21.01 2.58 5.73
C GLU A 24 20.76 1.70 4.52
N CYS A 25 20.25 2.27 3.42
CA CYS A 25 19.96 1.53 2.19
C CYS A 25 20.66 2.18 1.00
N TYR A 26 21.07 1.38 0.01
CA TYR A 26 21.47 1.94 -1.28
C TYR A 26 20.27 2.60 -1.93
N SER A 27 20.49 3.79 -2.47
CA SER A 27 19.50 4.50 -3.28
C SER A 27 20.05 4.73 -4.67
N CYS A 28 19.30 4.28 -5.67
CA CYS A 28 19.70 4.44 -7.06
C CYS A 28 18.55 4.13 -8.00
N PHE A 29 18.68 4.65 -9.22
CA PHE A 29 17.83 4.35 -10.34
C PHE A 29 18.74 3.97 -11.52
N THR A 30 18.50 2.80 -12.12
CA THR A 30 19.27 2.32 -13.27
C THR A 30 18.42 1.46 -14.19
N HIS A 31 18.97 1.09 -15.34
CA HIS A 31 18.37 0.13 -16.25
C HIS A 31 19.44 -0.80 -16.83
N CYS A 32 19.00 -1.94 -17.33
CA CYS A 32 19.86 -2.99 -17.85
C CYS A 32 19.12 -3.81 -18.92
N LYS A 33 19.85 -4.54 -19.75
CA LYS A 33 19.25 -5.53 -20.65
C LYS A 33 18.88 -6.80 -19.90
N THR A 34 17.74 -7.38 -20.26
CA THR A 34 17.35 -8.70 -19.78
C THR A 34 18.19 -9.79 -20.46
N THR A 35 18.27 -10.95 -19.83
CA THR A 35 18.89 -12.14 -20.40
C THR A 35 18.06 -12.67 -21.58
N LYS A 36 18.66 -13.53 -22.42
CA LYS A 36 17.97 -14.19 -23.55
C LYS A 36 16.69 -14.95 -23.19
N ASN A 37 16.53 -15.31 -21.91
CA ASN A 37 15.35 -16.01 -21.39
C ASN A 37 14.32 -15.05 -20.77
N GLY A 38 14.43 -13.74 -21.01
CA GLY A 38 13.54 -12.71 -20.45
C GLY A 38 13.74 -12.44 -18.96
N LYS A 39 14.73 -13.05 -18.31
CA LYS A 39 15.03 -12.83 -16.88
C LYS A 39 15.95 -11.63 -16.66
N VAL A 40 15.86 -11.01 -15.50
CA VAL A 40 16.76 -9.95 -15.03
C VAL A 40 18.21 -10.46 -14.99
N ASP A 41 19.14 -9.74 -15.61
CA ASP A 41 20.57 -9.99 -15.47
C ASP A 41 21.05 -9.36 -14.15
N SER A 42 20.93 -10.10 -13.05
CA SER A 42 21.25 -9.59 -11.70
C SER A 42 22.64 -8.93 -11.58
N GLN A 43 23.63 -9.30 -12.40
CA GLN A 43 24.96 -8.71 -12.34
C GLN A 43 25.02 -7.33 -12.98
N ARG A 44 24.29 -7.14 -14.09
CA ARG A 44 24.21 -5.85 -14.81
C ARG A 44 23.10 -4.94 -14.28
N CYS A 45 22.10 -5.53 -13.64
CA CYS A 45 20.92 -4.88 -13.10
C CYS A 45 21.06 -4.52 -11.61
N ASP A 46 22.28 -4.50 -11.06
CA ASP A 46 22.50 -4.14 -9.67
C ASP A 46 23.21 -2.79 -9.58
N CYS A 47 22.51 -1.77 -9.10
CA CYS A 47 23.14 -0.50 -8.76
C CYS A 47 23.51 -0.48 -7.28
N THR A 48 24.79 -0.24 -7.00
CA THR A 48 25.33 0.07 -5.67
C THR A 48 26.01 1.43 -5.79
N GLY A 49 25.20 2.49 -5.86
CA GLY A 49 25.65 3.86 -6.10
C GLY A 49 25.82 4.68 -4.82
N GLU A 50 26.48 5.84 -4.94
CA GLU A 50 27.02 6.71 -3.88
C GLU A 50 25.99 7.29 -2.89
N GLU A 51 24.69 7.23 -3.22
CA GLU A 51 23.62 7.76 -2.38
C GLU A 51 23.04 6.70 -1.47
N ILE A 52 22.84 7.10 -0.21
CA ILE A 52 22.16 6.30 0.80
C ILE A 52 20.95 7.05 1.31
N CYS A 53 19.92 6.30 1.66
CA CYS A 53 18.78 6.81 2.42
C CYS A 53 18.72 6.12 3.79
N LEU A 54 18.01 6.75 4.72
CA LEU A 54 17.71 6.22 6.04
C LEU A 54 16.22 5.91 6.15
N GLY A 55 15.88 4.68 6.49
CA GLY A 55 14.49 4.24 6.72
C GLY A 55 14.44 3.08 7.71
N ARG A 56 13.29 2.42 7.87
CA ARG A 56 13.22 1.22 8.74
C ARG A 56 13.69 -0.05 8.03
N ALA A 57 13.59 -0.07 6.70
CA ALA A 57 14.01 -1.16 5.85
C ALA A 57 14.35 -0.64 4.45
N CYS A 58 14.91 -1.51 3.61
CA CYS A 58 15.29 -1.19 2.24
C CYS A 58 14.36 -1.89 1.25
N PHE A 59 14.19 -1.30 0.06
CA PHE A 59 13.53 -1.96 -1.06
C PHE A 59 14.40 -2.02 -2.32
N VAL A 60 14.05 -2.98 -3.18
CA VAL A 60 14.42 -3.01 -4.60
C VAL A 60 13.17 -3.28 -5.40
N LYS A 61 12.86 -2.40 -6.35
CA LYS A 61 11.80 -2.54 -7.32
C LYS A 61 12.42 -2.72 -8.70
N ILE A 62 12.03 -3.80 -9.39
CA ILE A 62 12.49 -4.11 -10.74
C ILE A 62 11.26 -4.22 -11.64
N GLU A 63 11.14 -3.35 -12.64
CA GLU A 63 10.13 -3.46 -13.70
C GLU A 63 10.79 -4.07 -14.94
N ILE A 64 10.16 -5.07 -15.54
CA ILE A 64 10.66 -5.82 -16.70
C ILE A 64 9.79 -5.46 -17.90
N PHE A 65 10.44 -5.05 -18.99
CA PHE A 65 9.85 -4.67 -20.26
C PHE A 65 10.27 -5.73 -21.30
N PRO A 66 9.47 -6.79 -21.50
CA PRO A 66 9.88 -7.96 -22.26
C PRO A 66 10.12 -7.64 -23.74
N ASP A 67 9.24 -6.84 -24.34
CA ASP A 67 9.28 -6.47 -25.75
C ASP A 67 10.57 -5.68 -26.08
N GLU A 68 10.99 -4.81 -25.17
CA GLU A 68 12.19 -3.99 -25.28
C GLU A 68 13.45 -4.68 -24.73
N SER A 69 13.30 -5.89 -24.19
CA SER A 69 14.33 -6.67 -23.51
C SER A 69 15.12 -5.85 -22.47
N THR A 70 14.40 -5.03 -21.71
CA THR A 70 14.99 -4.05 -20.79
C THR A 70 14.36 -4.19 -19.40
N ALA A 71 15.13 -3.98 -18.36
CA ALA A 71 14.63 -3.93 -16.99
C ALA A 71 15.09 -2.63 -16.31
N ILE A 72 14.21 -2.04 -15.52
CA ILE A 72 14.44 -0.82 -14.73
C ILE A 72 14.57 -1.24 -13.27
N VAL A 73 15.57 -0.72 -12.58
CA VAL A 73 15.85 -1.05 -11.18
C VAL A 73 15.85 0.24 -10.37
N GLN A 74 14.98 0.27 -9.35
CA GLN A 74 14.86 1.38 -8.42
C GLN A 74 15.07 0.86 -7.00
N LYS A 75 15.98 1.49 -6.28
CA LYS A 75 16.30 1.16 -4.89
C LYS A 75 16.09 2.36 -3.98
N GLY A 76 15.78 2.06 -2.72
CA GLY A 76 15.68 3.07 -1.70
C GLY A 76 15.24 2.49 -0.37
N CYS A 77 14.54 3.31 0.39
CA CYS A 77 14.13 3.03 1.76
C CYS A 77 12.62 2.92 1.87
N VAL A 78 12.18 2.19 2.89
CA VAL A 78 10.78 2.13 3.28
C VAL A 78 10.58 2.48 4.74
N SER A 79 9.45 3.13 5.02
CA SER A 79 9.03 3.44 6.39
C SER A 79 8.54 2.22 7.16
N ASP A 80 8.11 1.16 6.47
CA ASP A 80 7.63 -0.09 7.05
C ASP A 80 7.65 -1.19 5.98
N VAL A 81 8.01 -2.42 6.35
CA VAL A 81 7.96 -3.55 5.42
C VAL A 81 6.51 -4.00 5.31
N PRO A 82 5.88 -3.98 4.11
CA PRO A 82 4.51 -4.44 3.97
C PRO A 82 4.36 -5.87 4.47
N GLY A 83 3.64 -6.01 5.59
CA GLY A 83 3.44 -7.30 6.24
C GLY A 83 4.68 -7.91 6.91
N ASP A 84 5.78 -7.20 7.13
CA ASP A 84 6.99 -7.80 7.71
C ASP A 84 7.62 -8.92 6.83
N MET A 85 7.33 -8.96 5.52
CA MET A 85 7.86 -9.98 4.62
C MET A 85 9.16 -9.53 3.93
N GLU A 86 10.28 -10.19 4.27
CA GLU A 86 11.55 -10.03 3.58
C GLU A 86 11.74 -10.97 2.37
N GLY A 87 12.53 -10.51 1.41
CA GLY A 87 12.88 -11.22 0.18
C GLY A 87 12.17 -10.67 -1.05
N CYS A 88 12.38 -11.32 -2.19
CA CYS A 88 11.86 -10.90 -3.48
C CYS A 88 10.58 -11.67 -3.88
N GLN A 89 9.61 -10.93 -4.41
CA GLN A 89 8.33 -11.44 -4.90
C GLN A 89 7.99 -10.84 -6.28
N TYR A 90 7.31 -11.60 -7.13
CA TYR A 90 6.72 -11.06 -8.35
C TYR A 90 5.46 -10.26 -8.00
N ALA A 91 5.25 -9.15 -8.71
CA ALA A 91 4.01 -8.37 -8.68
C ALA A 91 3.31 -8.45 -10.06
N GLY A 92 2.53 -9.50 -10.27
CA GLY A 92 1.86 -9.80 -11.56
C GLY A 92 2.48 -11.00 -12.29
N GLN A 93 2.06 -11.27 -13.52
CA GLN A 93 2.52 -12.40 -14.34
C GLN A 93 3.93 -12.16 -14.93
N TYR A 94 4.92 -11.89 -14.07
CA TYR A 94 6.33 -11.58 -14.42
C TYR A 94 6.66 -10.13 -14.86
N GLU A 95 5.75 -9.18 -14.65
CA GLU A 95 5.97 -7.76 -15.00
C GLU A 95 7.00 -7.08 -14.09
N SER A 96 6.96 -7.36 -12.80
CA SER A 96 7.86 -6.73 -11.84
C SER A 96 8.24 -7.62 -10.66
N ILE A 97 9.40 -7.30 -10.06
CA ILE A 97 9.93 -7.90 -8.86
C ILE A 97 10.05 -6.82 -7.79
N HIS A 98 9.47 -7.06 -6.63
CA HIS A 98 9.59 -6.20 -5.47
C HIS A 98 10.29 -6.98 -4.36
N CYS A 99 11.36 -6.40 -3.82
CA CYS A 99 12.13 -6.99 -2.73
C CYS A 99 12.18 -6.05 -1.54
N TYR A 100 12.05 -6.61 -0.33
CA TYR A 100 12.27 -5.87 0.92
C TYR A 100 13.30 -6.60 1.79
N CYS A 101 14.08 -5.85 2.57
CA CYS A 101 15.01 -6.41 3.54
C CYS A 101 15.27 -5.43 4.68
N THR A 102 15.60 -5.96 5.86
CA THR A 102 16.09 -5.18 7.00
C THR A 102 17.60 -5.29 7.15
N GLY A 103 18.18 -4.33 7.86
CA GLY A 103 19.60 -4.28 8.13
C GLY A 103 20.39 -3.42 7.14
N ARG A 104 21.65 -3.16 7.50
CA ARG A 104 22.50 -2.18 6.82
C ARG A 104 22.85 -2.62 5.40
N LEU A 105 22.59 -1.74 4.44
CA LEU A 105 22.88 -1.86 3.01
C LEU A 105 22.47 -3.24 2.49
N CYS A 106 21.25 -3.66 2.84
CA CYS A 106 20.77 -5.02 2.59
C CYS A 106 20.27 -5.24 1.16
N ASN A 107 19.95 -4.15 0.44
CA ASN A 107 19.31 -4.18 -0.86
C ASN A 107 20.28 -4.36 -2.04
N THR A 108 21.31 -5.20 -1.85
CA THR A 108 22.23 -5.67 -2.90
C THR A 108 21.72 -6.95 -3.53
N ARG A 109 22.12 -7.25 -4.77
CA ARG A 109 21.77 -8.54 -5.38
C ARG A 109 22.22 -9.74 -4.53
N GLU A 110 23.41 -9.73 -3.91
CA GLU A 110 23.93 -10.89 -3.18
C GLU A 110 23.06 -11.23 -1.96
N LYS A 111 22.73 -10.21 -1.15
CA LYS A 111 21.87 -10.36 0.03
C LYS A 111 20.42 -10.69 -0.33
N LEU A 112 19.95 -10.28 -1.50
CA LEU A 112 18.62 -10.57 -2.03
C LEU A 112 18.62 -11.78 -2.99
N ASN A 113 19.58 -12.69 -2.87
CA ASN A 113 19.64 -13.94 -3.63
C ASN A 113 19.56 -13.73 -5.16
N ASN A 114 20.32 -12.77 -5.68
CA ASN A 114 20.33 -12.35 -7.09
C ASN A 114 18.94 -12.00 -7.64
N TYR A 115 18.08 -11.40 -6.80
CA TYR A 115 16.68 -11.09 -7.14
C TYR A 115 15.83 -12.31 -7.50
N ASN A 116 16.31 -13.52 -7.18
CA ASN A 116 15.52 -14.71 -7.40
C ASN A 116 14.35 -14.72 -6.44
N THR A 117 13.16 -14.84 -7.01
CA THR A 117 11.92 -15.01 -6.25
C THR A 117 11.86 -16.43 -5.68
N ARG A 118 11.18 -16.56 -4.54
CA ARG A 118 10.96 -17.89 -3.95
C ARG A 118 10.10 -18.72 -4.88
N GLN A 119 10.49 -19.98 -5.07
CA GLN A 119 9.66 -20.93 -5.80
C GLN A 119 8.39 -21.17 -4.99
N LEU A 120 7.25 -20.84 -5.58
CA LEU A 120 5.93 -21.11 -5.03
C LEU A 120 5.40 -22.44 -5.56
N PRO A 121 4.53 -23.13 -4.81
CA PRO A 121 3.86 -24.34 -5.30
C PRO A 121 3.14 -24.04 -6.60
N THR A 122 3.10 -25.03 -7.49
CA THR A 122 2.27 -24.94 -8.71
C THR A 122 0.88 -25.46 -8.40
N VAL A 123 -0.13 -24.72 -8.84
CA VAL A 123 -1.54 -25.09 -8.79
C VAL A 123 -2.11 -25.19 -10.19
N GLU A 124 -3.09 -26.07 -10.36
CA GLU A 124 -3.86 -26.20 -11.58
C GLU A 124 -5.25 -25.59 -11.36
N CYS A 125 -5.60 -24.62 -12.19
CA CYS A 125 -6.82 -23.83 -12.07
C CYS A 125 -7.69 -24.05 -13.29
N CYS A 126 -9.02 -23.98 -13.16
CA CYS A 126 -9.84 -23.78 -14.35
C CYS A 126 -9.48 -22.42 -14.97
N GLU A 127 -9.61 -22.34 -16.29
CA GLU A 127 -9.42 -21.11 -17.06
C GLU A 127 -10.67 -20.87 -17.90
N CYS A 128 -11.23 -19.68 -17.79
CA CYS A 128 -12.31 -19.18 -18.63
C CYS A 128 -12.29 -17.66 -18.61
N SER A 129 -12.47 -17.06 -19.78
CA SER A 129 -12.70 -15.63 -19.92
C SER A 129 -13.76 -15.47 -21.00
N GLU A 130 -14.85 -14.79 -20.68
CA GLU A 130 -15.97 -14.66 -21.59
C GLU A 130 -16.07 -13.24 -22.17
N PRO A 131 -15.90 -13.06 -23.49
CA PRO A 131 -16.05 -11.75 -24.12
C PRO A 131 -17.51 -11.26 -24.21
N HIS A 132 -18.51 -12.11 -23.93
CA HIS A 132 -19.93 -11.83 -24.18
C HIS A 132 -20.88 -12.05 -22.99
N GLY A 133 -20.37 -12.31 -21.78
CA GLY A 133 -21.15 -12.25 -20.54
C GLY A 133 -21.94 -13.52 -20.15
N ASP A 134 -21.73 -14.67 -20.81
CA ASP A 134 -22.12 -15.94 -20.20
C ASP A 134 -21.10 -16.30 -19.10
N ARG A 135 -21.54 -17.08 -18.09
CA ARG A 135 -20.72 -17.39 -16.91
C ARG A 135 -19.88 -18.64 -17.16
N CYS A 136 -18.67 -18.64 -16.59
CA CYS A 136 -17.83 -19.82 -16.50
C CYS A 136 -18.62 -21.05 -16.02
N LEU A 137 -18.50 -22.17 -16.75
CA LEU A 137 -19.28 -23.38 -16.48
C LEU A 137 -19.08 -23.88 -15.04
N GLU A 138 -20.20 -24.08 -14.34
CA GLU A 138 -20.22 -24.33 -12.90
C GLU A 138 -19.69 -25.71 -12.46
N LYS A 139 -19.58 -26.68 -13.38
CA LYS A 139 -19.36 -28.10 -13.03
C LYS A 139 -18.12 -28.74 -13.68
N LYS A 140 -17.50 -28.11 -14.67
CA LYS A 140 -16.31 -28.66 -15.37
C LYS A 140 -15.41 -27.54 -15.88
N CYS A 141 -14.11 -27.63 -15.58
CA CYS A 141 -13.10 -26.80 -16.23
C CYS A 141 -13.09 -27.13 -17.75
N LEU A 142 -13.43 -26.17 -18.61
CA LEU A 142 -13.27 -26.33 -20.07
C LEU A 142 -11.80 -26.28 -20.46
N ARG A 143 -11.07 -25.38 -19.83
CA ARG A 143 -9.63 -25.20 -19.96
C ARG A 143 -9.00 -25.17 -18.59
N GLN A 144 -7.72 -25.50 -18.55
CA GLN A 144 -6.92 -25.45 -17.34
C GLN A 144 -5.67 -24.65 -17.60
N CYS A 145 -5.21 -23.94 -16.58
CA CYS A 145 -3.93 -23.26 -16.62
C CYS A 145 -3.14 -23.59 -15.34
N ARG A 146 -1.82 -23.41 -15.42
CA ARG A 146 -0.89 -23.68 -14.31
C ARG A 146 -0.24 -22.39 -13.86
N GLY A 147 -0.33 -22.13 -12.56
CA GLY A 147 0.27 -20.96 -11.93
C GLY A 147 0.63 -21.23 -10.48
N ASN A 148 0.75 -20.18 -9.67
CA ASN A 148 0.98 -20.28 -8.23
C ASN A 148 -0.27 -20.03 -7.39
N TYR A 149 -1.30 -19.43 -8.00
CA TYR A 149 -2.62 -19.28 -7.40
C TYR A 149 -3.70 -19.25 -8.48
N CYS A 150 -4.92 -19.64 -8.11
CA CYS A 150 -6.12 -19.45 -8.92
C CYS A 150 -6.75 -18.10 -8.60
N LEU A 151 -7.22 -17.41 -9.63
CA LEU A 151 -7.98 -16.17 -9.54
C LEU A 151 -9.40 -16.43 -10.04
N ILE A 152 -10.39 -15.96 -9.29
CA ILE A 152 -11.78 -15.84 -9.75
C ILE A 152 -12.24 -14.43 -9.47
N ASP A 153 -12.86 -13.78 -10.46
CA ASP A 153 -13.63 -12.57 -10.25
C ASP A 153 -14.89 -12.85 -9.37
N PHE A 154 -15.71 -11.84 -9.12
CA PHE A 154 -16.94 -12.02 -8.33
C PHE A 154 -18.15 -12.35 -9.19
N ASP A 155 -18.16 -11.85 -10.43
CA ASP A 155 -19.28 -12.02 -11.35
C ASP A 155 -19.30 -13.42 -11.99
N GLY A 156 -18.22 -14.18 -11.82
CA GLY A 156 -18.03 -15.53 -12.34
C GLY A 156 -17.77 -15.54 -13.85
N VAL A 157 -17.26 -14.42 -14.39
CA VAL A 157 -17.02 -14.18 -15.83
C VAL A 157 -15.58 -14.52 -16.17
N GLU A 158 -14.66 -14.29 -15.24
CA GLU A 158 -13.24 -14.55 -15.40
C GLU A 158 -12.68 -15.45 -14.30
N GLN A 159 -12.05 -16.54 -14.73
CA GLN A 159 -11.25 -17.42 -13.90
C GLN A 159 -9.95 -17.76 -14.60
N GLY A 160 -8.86 -17.81 -13.84
CA GLY A 160 -7.56 -18.22 -14.37
C GLY A 160 -6.55 -18.47 -13.27
N CYS A 161 -5.29 -18.36 -13.63
CA CYS A 161 -4.16 -18.53 -12.72
C CYS A 161 -3.18 -17.37 -12.85
N GLY A 162 -2.59 -17.00 -11.72
CA GLY A 162 -1.51 -16.03 -11.67
C GLY A 162 -0.20 -16.70 -11.26
N ILE A 163 0.90 -16.00 -11.51
CA ILE A 163 2.26 -16.46 -11.24
C ILE A 163 2.89 -15.54 -10.20
N GLY A 164 3.68 -16.12 -9.29
CA GLY A 164 4.19 -15.40 -8.14
C GLY A 164 3.15 -15.20 -7.04
N TYR A 165 3.33 -14.13 -6.28
CA TYR A 165 2.39 -13.73 -5.23
C TYR A 165 1.30 -12.85 -5.85
N SER A 166 0.05 -13.03 -5.44
CA SER A 166 -1.02 -12.17 -5.93
C SER A 166 -0.81 -10.72 -5.47
N ARG A 167 -1.08 -9.74 -6.36
CA ARG A 167 -1.06 -8.30 -6.02
C ARG A 167 -1.92 -7.95 -4.80
N LEU A 168 -2.91 -8.80 -4.49
CA LEU A 168 -3.74 -8.72 -3.30
C LEU A 168 -2.94 -8.60 -2.00
N GLN A 169 -1.79 -9.26 -1.89
CA GLN A 169 -0.95 -9.20 -0.70
C GLN A 169 -0.50 -7.77 -0.38
N SER A 170 -0.08 -7.01 -1.39
CA SER A 170 0.34 -5.62 -1.23
C SER A 170 -0.82 -4.73 -0.82
N PHE A 171 -1.99 -4.93 -1.42
CA PHE A 171 -3.21 -4.19 -1.08
C PHE A 171 -3.74 -4.49 0.32
N LEU A 172 -3.57 -5.72 0.82
CA LEU A 172 -4.02 -6.10 2.15
C LEU A 172 -2.97 -5.87 3.24
N ARG A 173 -1.73 -5.49 2.86
CA ARG A 173 -0.56 -5.47 3.76
C ARG A 173 -0.46 -6.78 4.56
N THR A 174 -0.68 -7.91 3.89
CA THR A 174 -0.75 -9.22 4.55
C THR A 174 0.61 -9.64 5.08
N LYS A 175 0.67 -10.08 6.35
CA LYS A 175 1.95 -10.38 7.01
C LYS A 175 2.80 -11.45 6.33
N ASN A 176 2.22 -12.58 6.01
CA ASN A 176 2.93 -13.58 5.23
C ASN A 176 1.96 -14.36 4.37
N TYR A 177 1.95 -14.09 3.07
CA TYR A 177 1.11 -14.82 2.12
C TYR A 177 1.37 -16.33 2.15
N ALA A 178 2.61 -16.77 2.38
CA ALA A 178 2.92 -18.19 2.51
C ALA A 178 2.21 -18.85 3.71
N ASN A 179 1.91 -18.10 4.77
CA ASN A 179 1.09 -18.62 5.89
C ASN A 179 -0.37 -18.87 5.48
N TRP A 180 -0.82 -18.25 4.38
CA TRP A 180 -2.15 -18.43 3.81
C TRP A 180 -2.15 -19.42 2.64
N GLN A 181 -1.04 -20.16 2.46
CA GLN A 181 -1.02 -21.28 1.55
C GLN A 181 -2.13 -22.28 1.94
N GLY A 182 -2.84 -22.80 0.94
CA GLY A 182 -3.99 -23.67 1.13
C GLY A 182 -5.31 -22.96 1.46
N HIS A 183 -5.30 -21.65 1.68
CA HIS A 183 -6.50 -20.88 2.01
C HIS A 183 -7.04 -20.12 0.79
N THR A 184 -8.35 -19.90 0.80
CA THR A 184 -9.03 -18.92 -0.06
C THR A 184 -8.91 -17.56 0.60
N THR A 185 -8.52 -16.53 -0.14
CA THR A 185 -8.51 -15.13 0.31
C THR A 185 -9.32 -14.30 -0.67
N CYS A 186 -10.38 -13.67 -0.18
CA CYS A 186 -11.31 -12.93 -1.02
C CYS A 186 -11.38 -11.48 -0.56
N THR A 187 -11.39 -10.58 -1.54
CA THR A 187 -11.51 -9.16 -1.26
C THR A 187 -12.50 -8.49 -2.21
N ARG A 188 -12.99 -7.33 -1.80
CA ARG A 188 -13.59 -6.32 -2.64
C ARG A 188 -12.91 -5.00 -2.35
N TYR A 189 -12.13 -4.54 -3.31
CA TYR A 189 -11.49 -3.25 -3.38
C TYR A 189 -12.35 -2.31 -4.24
N GLN A 190 -12.67 -1.13 -3.72
CA GLN A 190 -13.45 -0.13 -4.44
C GLN A 190 -12.84 1.25 -4.26
N ALA A 191 -12.19 1.78 -5.31
CA ALA A 191 -11.73 3.16 -5.37
C ALA A 191 -12.77 4.10 -6.02
N THR A 192 -13.43 3.63 -7.07
CA THR A 192 -14.59 4.27 -7.73
C THR A 192 -15.54 3.19 -8.23
N GLU A 193 -16.71 3.54 -8.75
CA GLU A 193 -17.59 2.56 -9.42
C GLU A 193 -16.89 1.88 -10.62
N SER A 194 -16.04 2.62 -11.34
CA SER A 194 -15.24 2.12 -12.46
C SER A 194 -13.93 1.44 -12.05
N THR A 195 -13.45 1.66 -10.82
CA THR A 195 -12.22 1.09 -10.28
C THR A 195 -12.58 0.14 -9.14
N LEU A 196 -13.36 -0.86 -9.50
CA LEU A 196 -13.84 -1.91 -8.62
C LEU A 196 -13.07 -3.19 -8.96
N VAL A 197 -12.33 -3.72 -8.00
CA VAL A 197 -11.64 -5.00 -8.13
C VAL A 197 -12.16 -5.91 -7.03
N HIS A 198 -12.73 -7.02 -7.41
CA HIS A 198 -13.21 -8.02 -6.46
C HIS A 198 -12.82 -9.40 -6.96
N GLY A 199 -12.65 -10.32 -6.03
CA GLY A 199 -12.27 -11.67 -6.43
C GLY A 199 -11.67 -12.44 -5.28
N CYS A 200 -11.38 -13.70 -5.57
CA CYS A 200 -10.69 -14.60 -4.68
C CYS A 200 -9.41 -15.09 -5.29
N VAL A 201 -8.41 -15.22 -4.42
CA VAL A 201 -7.15 -15.87 -4.70
C VAL A 201 -7.12 -17.17 -3.88
N CYS A 202 -6.81 -18.28 -4.53
CA CYS A 202 -6.62 -19.56 -3.87
C CYS A 202 -5.27 -20.18 -4.21
N THR A 203 -4.60 -20.70 -3.19
CA THR A 203 -3.32 -21.42 -3.31
C THR A 203 -3.47 -22.93 -3.12
N ASN A 204 -4.71 -23.43 -2.97
CA ASN A 204 -5.01 -24.86 -2.92
C ASN A 204 -5.46 -25.33 -4.32
N PRO A 205 -4.79 -26.33 -4.94
CA PRO A 205 -5.17 -26.87 -6.26
C PRO A 205 -6.53 -27.57 -6.27
N THR A 206 -7.07 -27.94 -5.10
CA THR A 206 -8.39 -28.58 -4.96
C THR A 206 -9.22 -27.82 -3.94
N GLY A 207 -10.37 -27.30 -4.33
CA GLY A 207 -11.25 -26.55 -3.43
C GLY A 207 -12.04 -25.45 -4.13
N SER A 208 -12.62 -24.56 -3.32
CA SER A 208 -13.62 -23.57 -3.74
C SER A 208 -13.26 -22.81 -5.02
N CYS A 209 -11.98 -22.46 -5.25
CA CYS A 209 -11.62 -21.69 -6.45
C CYS A 209 -11.57 -22.47 -7.78
N ASN A 210 -11.85 -23.76 -7.79
CA ASN A 210 -12.16 -24.49 -9.04
C ASN A 210 -13.67 -24.80 -9.16
N GLU A 211 -14.47 -24.33 -8.20
CA GLU A 211 -15.92 -24.45 -8.14
C GLU A 211 -16.54 -23.03 -8.04
N MET A 212 -16.84 -22.41 -9.19
CA MET A 212 -17.29 -21.01 -9.26
C MET A 212 -18.44 -20.72 -8.28
N ASN A 213 -19.48 -21.56 -8.26
CA ASN A 213 -20.62 -21.38 -7.34
C ASN A 213 -20.21 -21.36 -5.87
N LYS A 214 -19.33 -22.26 -5.45
CA LYS A 214 -18.89 -22.34 -4.06
C LYS A 214 -18.08 -21.11 -3.68
N THR A 215 -17.20 -20.64 -4.57
CA THR A 215 -16.46 -19.39 -4.35
C THR A 215 -17.40 -18.19 -4.29
N ARG A 216 -18.38 -18.10 -5.18
CA ARG A 216 -19.33 -17.00 -5.21
C ARG A 216 -20.18 -16.94 -3.94
N THR A 217 -20.72 -18.07 -3.49
CA THR A 217 -21.42 -18.16 -2.21
C THR A 217 -20.52 -17.70 -1.07
N PHE A 218 -19.26 -18.16 -1.04
CA PHE A 218 -18.30 -17.75 -0.04
C PHE A 218 -18.04 -16.24 -0.07
N GLN A 219 -17.86 -15.61 -1.25
CA GLN A 219 -17.67 -14.16 -1.37
C GLN A 219 -18.90 -13.38 -0.86
N VAL A 220 -20.10 -13.79 -1.24
CA VAL A 220 -21.33 -13.11 -0.83
C VAL A 220 -21.49 -13.17 0.69
N GLU A 221 -21.27 -14.32 1.30
CA GLU A 221 -21.47 -14.52 2.73
C GLU A 221 -20.34 -13.90 3.57
N ASN A 222 -19.08 -14.13 3.16
CA ASN A 222 -17.91 -13.85 3.99
C ASN A 222 -17.21 -12.53 3.63
N VAL A 223 -17.51 -11.92 2.48
CA VAL A 223 -16.94 -10.61 2.10
C VAL A 223 -18.02 -9.53 2.05
N ILE A 224 -19.09 -9.74 1.28
CA ILE A 224 -20.13 -8.71 1.07
C ILE A 224 -21.11 -8.64 2.25
N GLY A 225 -21.53 -9.80 2.77
CA GLY A 225 -22.45 -9.96 3.88
C GLY A 225 -21.83 -9.77 5.25
N ARG A 226 -20.50 -9.89 5.34
CA ARG A 226 -19.77 -9.87 6.60
C ARG A 226 -19.77 -8.48 7.24
N ARG A 227 -20.19 -8.42 8.51
CA ARG A 227 -20.19 -7.21 9.35
C ARG A 227 -20.91 -6.01 8.72
N LYS A 228 -22.06 -6.23 8.05
CA LYS A 228 -22.85 -5.15 7.43
C LYS A 228 -23.22 -4.00 8.37
N GLU A 229 -23.43 -4.30 9.65
CA GLU A 229 -23.78 -3.33 10.70
C GLU A 229 -22.56 -2.53 11.21
N ASP A 230 -21.35 -2.90 10.80
CA ASP A 230 -20.09 -2.45 11.37
C ASP A 230 -19.08 -2.19 10.23
N LEU A 231 -19.51 -1.32 9.31
CA LEU A 231 -18.73 -0.86 8.17
C LEU A 231 -18.25 0.57 8.39
N THR A 232 -17.03 0.80 7.93
CA THR A 232 -16.36 2.08 7.89
C THR A 232 -16.71 2.81 6.59
N TYR A 233 -17.08 4.08 6.74
CA TYR A 233 -17.38 4.99 5.64
C TYR A 233 -16.09 5.65 5.15
N CYS A 234 -15.77 5.54 3.87
CA CYS A 234 -14.49 5.93 3.28
C CYS A 234 -14.67 6.93 2.13
N TYR A 235 -13.66 7.75 1.87
CA TYR A 235 -13.57 8.47 0.60
C TYR A 235 -13.34 7.50 -0.55
N SER A 236 -13.92 7.79 -1.71
CA SER A 236 -13.83 6.99 -2.93
C SER A 236 -13.42 7.91 -4.09
N LEU A 237 -12.18 7.78 -4.56
CA LEU A 237 -11.69 8.52 -5.71
C LEU A 237 -10.54 7.81 -6.42
N HIS A 238 -10.41 8.12 -7.70
CA HIS A 238 -9.26 7.76 -8.54
C HIS A 238 -8.93 8.99 -9.36
N HIS A 239 -7.73 9.55 -9.18
CA HIS A 239 -7.29 10.74 -9.89
C HIS A 239 -5.85 10.60 -10.35
N LYS A 240 -5.58 11.00 -11.59
CA LYS A 240 -4.24 11.02 -12.20
C LYS A 240 -3.90 12.43 -12.65
N SER A 241 -2.65 12.84 -12.44
CA SER A 241 -2.15 14.17 -12.77
C SER A 241 -0.68 14.12 -13.18
N LYS A 242 -0.24 15.11 -13.97
CA LYS A 242 1.18 15.36 -14.25
C LYS A 242 1.81 16.31 -13.21
N ALA A 243 0.98 16.97 -12.41
CA ALA A 243 1.39 17.87 -11.34
C ALA A 243 1.09 17.26 -9.97
N LEU A 244 1.76 17.77 -8.93
CA LEU A 244 1.52 17.42 -7.54
C LEU A 244 0.02 17.51 -7.22
N ILE A 245 -0.49 16.49 -6.53
CA ILE A 245 -1.90 16.38 -6.14
C ILE A 245 -2.05 16.96 -4.74
N GLY A 246 -2.92 17.96 -4.57
CA GLY A 246 -3.27 18.50 -3.26
C GLY A 246 -4.57 17.92 -2.70
N GLN A 247 -4.94 18.38 -1.51
CA GLN A 247 -6.15 17.92 -0.81
C GLN A 247 -7.46 18.29 -1.54
N GLU A 248 -7.44 19.23 -2.49
CA GLU A 248 -8.60 19.68 -3.24
C GLU A 248 -9.28 18.58 -4.06
N VAL A 249 -8.56 17.52 -4.43
CA VAL A 249 -9.13 16.40 -5.18
C VAL A 249 -10.22 15.66 -4.39
N PHE A 250 -10.18 15.71 -3.06
CA PHE A 250 -11.20 15.13 -2.19
C PHE A 250 -12.51 15.91 -2.19
N LYS A 251 -12.57 17.13 -2.75
CA LYS A 251 -13.83 17.86 -2.88
C LYS A 251 -14.81 17.17 -3.83
N ASN A 252 -14.27 16.42 -4.81
CA ASN A 252 -15.03 15.70 -5.82
C ASN A 252 -15.02 14.18 -5.61
N SER A 253 -14.57 13.70 -4.44
CA SER A 253 -14.59 12.28 -4.13
C SER A 253 -16.02 11.81 -3.87
N GLY A 254 -16.34 10.63 -4.39
CA GLY A 254 -17.48 9.87 -3.89
C GLY A 254 -17.16 9.25 -2.53
N THR A 255 -18.02 8.34 -2.10
CA THR A 255 -17.84 7.58 -0.87
C THR A 255 -18.19 6.13 -1.08
N CYS A 256 -17.67 5.26 -0.21
CA CYS A 256 -18.02 3.85 -0.19
C CYS A 256 -17.86 3.28 1.22
N GLU A 257 -18.35 2.05 1.42
CA GLU A 257 -18.38 1.39 2.73
C GLU A 257 -17.59 0.08 2.67
N GLY A 258 -16.72 -0.14 3.65
CA GLY A 258 -15.93 -1.36 3.81
C GLY A 258 -15.50 -1.57 5.25
N GLN A 259 -14.83 -2.68 5.55
CA GLN A 259 -14.27 -2.87 6.90
C GLN A 259 -13.01 -2.01 7.11
N TYR A 260 -12.33 -1.65 6.02
CA TYR A 260 -11.14 -0.79 6.04
C TYR A 260 -11.27 0.27 4.95
N CYS A 261 -10.64 1.42 5.17
CA CYS A 261 -10.37 2.39 4.13
C CYS A 261 -8.91 2.27 3.69
N PHE A 262 -8.65 2.54 2.42
CA PHE A 262 -7.28 2.64 1.91
C PHE A 262 -7.06 3.97 1.19
N ILE A 263 -5.81 4.37 1.13
CA ILE A 263 -5.31 5.45 0.30
C ILE A 263 -3.93 5.10 -0.24
N SER A 264 -3.72 5.33 -1.53
CA SER A 264 -2.47 5.10 -2.24
C SER A 264 -2.08 6.35 -2.99
N LEU A 265 -0.80 6.68 -2.98
CA LEU A 265 -0.16 7.69 -3.81
C LEU A 265 1.01 7.05 -4.55
N THR A 266 1.13 7.28 -5.84
CA THR A 266 2.36 7.09 -6.61
C THR A 266 2.72 8.41 -7.27
N THR A 267 4.00 8.75 -7.35
CA THR A 267 4.48 10.05 -7.87
C THR A 267 5.25 9.92 -9.18
N SER A 268 5.63 8.70 -9.56
CA SER A 268 6.36 8.41 -10.78
C SER A 268 5.83 7.19 -11.51
N GLU A 269 5.87 7.25 -12.83
CA GLU A 269 5.69 6.12 -13.74
C GLU A 269 7.05 5.72 -14.31
N LEU A 270 7.35 4.42 -14.28
CA LEU A 270 8.55 3.85 -14.87
C LEU A 270 8.23 3.40 -16.29
N MET A 271 9.06 3.79 -17.27
CA MET A 271 8.86 3.43 -18.66
C MET A 271 10.18 3.34 -19.42
N VAL A 272 10.13 2.70 -20.59
CA VAL A 272 11.28 2.59 -21.49
C VAL A 272 11.10 3.50 -22.69
N GLU A 273 12.20 4.10 -23.15
CA GLU A 273 12.24 4.89 -24.38
C GLU A 273 13.36 4.40 -25.28
N SER A 274 13.18 4.51 -26.59
CA SER A 274 14.24 4.19 -27.54
C SER A 274 15.43 5.14 -27.33
N ALA A 275 16.63 4.57 -27.30
CA ALA A 275 17.88 5.34 -27.28
C ALA A 275 18.22 5.92 -28.66
N THR A 276 17.61 5.40 -29.73
CA THR A 276 17.82 5.84 -31.12
C THR A 276 16.55 6.37 -31.77
N PHE A 277 16.69 7.38 -32.62
CA PHE A 277 15.58 7.98 -33.36
C PHE A 277 15.41 7.25 -34.70
N GLU A 278 14.67 6.15 -34.71
CA GLU A 278 14.27 5.40 -35.92
C GLU A 278 12.81 5.72 -36.28
N GLU A 279 12.44 5.60 -37.56
CA GLU A 279 11.07 5.89 -38.02
C GLU A 279 10.07 4.79 -37.65
N ASN A 280 10.49 3.52 -37.55
CA ASN A 280 9.63 2.41 -37.15
C ASN A 280 10.04 1.82 -35.79
N TYR A 281 9.04 1.39 -35.02
CA TYR A 281 9.27 0.83 -33.68
C TYR A 281 10.16 -0.42 -33.69
N GLU A 282 9.98 -1.28 -34.68
CA GLU A 282 10.70 -2.55 -34.82
C GLU A 282 12.20 -2.36 -35.11
N ASP A 283 12.60 -1.18 -35.59
CA ASP A 283 13.99 -0.86 -35.94
C ASP A 283 14.80 -0.41 -34.71
N HIS A 284 14.14 -0.06 -33.60
CA HIS A 284 14.80 0.32 -32.36
C HIS A 284 15.46 -0.89 -31.68
N LYS A 285 16.79 -0.83 -31.52
CA LYS A 285 17.59 -1.92 -30.92
C LYS A 285 17.98 -1.65 -29.46
N GLU A 286 17.95 -0.39 -29.05
CA GLU A 286 18.40 0.05 -27.73
C GLU A 286 17.32 0.86 -27.05
N PHE A 287 17.06 0.52 -25.78
CA PHE A 287 16.03 1.14 -24.97
C PHE A 287 16.64 1.50 -23.63
N ILE A 288 16.28 2.68 -23.13
CA ILE A 288 16.71 3.21 -21.84
C ILE A 288 15.51 3.27 -20.89
N GLY A 289 15.74 2.93 -19.63
CA GLY A 289 14.74 3.09 -18.58
C GLY A 289 14.72 4.51 -18.06
N ILE A 290 13.52 5.09 -17.97
CA ILE A 290 13.30 6.42 -17.41
C ILE A 290 12.18 6.42 -16.36
N SER A 291 12.22 7.43 -15.50
CA SER A 291 11.16 7.71 -14.53
C SER A 291 10.53 9.06 -14.88
N ARG A 292 9.21 9.10 -15.05
CA ARG A 292 8.47 10.34 -15.33
C ARG A 292 7.55 10.71 -14.18
N PRO A 293 7.49 12.00 -13.77
CA PRO A 293 6.50 12.45 -12.82
C PRO A 293 5.09 12.17 -13.33
N ARG A 294 4.38 11.29 -12.64
CA ARG A 294 2.99 10.96 -12.89
C ARG A 294 2.36 10.61 -11.56
N TYR A 295 1.54 11.53 -11.09
CA TYR A 295 0.89 11.44 -9.79
C TYR A 295 -0.42 10.69 -9.95
N GLU A 296 -0.61 9.65 -9.16
CA GLU A 296 -1.87 8.92 -9.09
C GLU A 296 -2.26 8.73 -7.63
N ILE A 297 -3.49 9.13 -7.32
CA ILE A 297 -4.12 8.91 -6.03
C ILE A 297 -5.30 7.98 -6.20
N LEU A 298 -5.35 6.97 -5.33
CA LEU A 298 -6.47 6.04 -5.20
C LEU A 298 -6.90 6.07 -3.75
N ALA A 299 -8.16 6.38 -3.48
CA ALA A 299 -8.74 6.25 -2.15
C ALA A 299 -10.05 5.48 -2.24
N GLY A 300 -10.30 4.61 -1.27
CA GLY A 300 -11.48 3.77 -1.31
C GLY A 300 -11.68 2.93 -0.06
N CYS A 301 -12.52 1.92 -0.20
CA CYS A 301 -12.86 0.96 0.84
C CYS A 301 -12.49 -0.47 0.43
N LEU A 302 -12.23 -1.28 1.44
CA LEU A 302 -11.88 -2.68 1.35
C LEU A 302 -12.86 -3.51 2.15
N LYS A 303 -13.36 -4.59 1.55
CA LYS A 303 -14.01 -5.69 2.26
C LYS A 303 -13.17 -6.96 2.10
N VAL A 304 -12.98 -7.71 3.17
CA VAL A 304 -12.13 -8.90 3.24
C VAL A 304 -12.84 -10.03 3.94
N ASP A 305 -12.46 -11.26 3.60
CA ASP A 305 -13.01 -12.47 4.17
C ASP A 305 -12.57 -12.73 5.63
N ASP A 306 -11.35 -12.31 5.99
CA ASP A 306 -10.80 -12.47 7.34
C ASP A 306 -9.90 -11.29 7.72
N ASP A 307 -10.16 -10.68 8.88
CA ASP A 307 -9.40 -9.53 9.40
C ASP A 307 -7.96 -9.91 9.73
N LYS A 308 -7.67 -11.18 10.03
CA LYS A 308 -6.32 -11.66 10.32
C LYS A 308 -5.39 -11.57 9.11
N LYS A 309 -5.93 -11.41 7.89
CA LYS A 309 -5.18 -11.30 6.64
C LYS A 309 -4.77 -9.86 6.31
N VAL A 310 -5.26 -8.89 7.08
CA VAL A 310 -5.05 -7.46 6.84
C VAL A 310 -4.18 -6.85 7.94
N SER A 311 -3.32 -5.91 7.56
CA SER A 311 -2.60 -5.08 8.52
C SER A 311 -2.85 -3.60 8.27
N VAL A 312 -3.42 -2.91 9.25
CA VAL A 312 -3.53 -1.44 9.28
C VAL A 312 -2.14 -0.80 9.37
N GLY A 313 -1.98 0.39 8.79
CA GLY A 313 -0.73 1.14 8.77
C GLY A 313 -0.39 1.70 7.39
N CYS A 314 0.76 2.36 7.30
CA CYS A 314 1.28 2.97 6.06
C CYS A 314 2.66 2.42 5.72
N THR A 315 2.91 2.22 4.42
CA THR A 315 4.26 1.97 3.88
C THR A 315 4.53 3.06 2.87
N THR A 316 5.67 3.73 3.04
CA THR A 316 6.15 4.79 2.18
C THR A 316 7.47 4.33 1.57
N GLU A 317 7.58 4.37 0.25
CA GLU A 317 8.82 4.13 -0.51
C GLU A 317 9.44 5.48 -0.90
N PHE A 318 10.74 5.64 -0.70
CA PHE A 318 11.46 6.87 -1.03
C PHE A 318 12.89 6.57 -1.47
N SER A 319 13.41 7.34 -2.44
CA SER A 319 14.79 7.20 -2.91
C SER A 319 15.77 7.94 -2.02
N THR A 320 15.55 9.21 -1.68
CA THR A 320 16.49 10.02 -0.89
C THR A 320 15.84 10.49 0.42
N ASN A 321 16.65 11.05 1.32
CA ASN A 321 16.17 11.53 2.61
C ASN A 321 15.14 12.68 2.43
N LEU A 322 13.86 12.31 2.46
CA LEU A 322 12.75 12.98 3.16
C LEU A 322 11.97 14.17 2.55
N SER A 323 11.94 14.44 1.24
CA SER A 323 10.94 15.43 0.73
C SER A 323 9.75 14.83 -0.01
N GLU A 324 9.93 13.84 -0.88
CA GLU A 324 8.86 13.36 -1.75
C GLU A 324 8.81 11.82 -1.81
N PRO A 325 7.68 11.20 -1.43
CA PRO A 325 7.55 9.75 -1.53
C PRO A 325 7.47 9.32 -3.01
N LEU A 326 8.11 8.22 -3.36
CA LEU A 326 7.90 7.55 -4.65
C LEU A 326 6.53 6.88 -4.70
N ALA A 327 6.18 6.23 -3.60
CA ALA A 327 4.89 5.62 -3.38
C ALA A 327 4.54 5.65 -1.90
N ARG A 328 3.25 5.72 -1.59
CA ARG A 328 2.74 5.54 -0.24
C ARG A 328 1.43 4.79 -0.29
N HIS A 329 1.29 3.76 0.54
CA HIS A 329 0.08 2.97 0.63
C HIS A 329 -0.32 2.78 2.10
N CYS A 330 -1.54 3.18 2.43
CA CYS A 330 -2.07 3.15 3.77
C CYS A 330 -3.40 2.39 3.83
N LEU A 331 -3.58 1.61 4.89
CA LEU A 331 -4.84 1.03 5.31
C LEU A 331 -5.18 1.53 6.72
N CYS A 332 -6.45 1.80 6.97
CA CYS A 332 -6.98 2.25 8.26
C CYS A 332 -8.42 1.76 8.46
N ASP A 333 -8.88 1.72 9.70
CA ASP A 333 -10.13 1.06 10.11
C ASP A 333 -11.18 2.02 10.69
N SER A 334 -10.94 3.33 10.66
CA SER A 334 -11.87 4.34 11.19
C SER A 334 -12.53 5.19 10.09
N HIS A 335 -13.69 5.79 10.40
CA HIS A 335 -14.44 6.57 9.40
C HIS A 335 -13.61 7.69 8.77
N LEU A 336 -13.63 7.75 7.44
CA LEU A 336 -12.98 8.78 6.62
C LEU A 336 -11.48 8.94 6.94
N CYS A 337 -10.82 7.88 7.41
CA CYS A 337 -9.41 7.92 7.76
C CYS A 337 -8.51 8.05 6.52
N ASN A 338 -8.98 7.59 5.35
CA ASN A 338 -8.24 7.61 4.09
C ASN A 338 -8.21 9.00 3.42
N PHE A 339 -7.70 9.98 4.15
CA PHE A 339 -7.61 11.37 3.73
C PHE A 339 -6.17 11.80 3.47
N TYR A 340 -5.99 13.00 2.92
CA TYR A 340 -4.71 13.54 2.47
C TYR A 340 -3.59 13.53 3.54
N HIS A 341 -3.93 13.70 4.83
CA HIS A 341 -2.94 13.66 5.92
C HIS A 341 -2.18 12.33 5.99
N LEU A 342 -2.81 11.21 5.62
CA LEU A 342 -2.14 9.91 5.55
C LEU A 342 -1.11 9.84 4.42
N LEU A 343 -1.15 10.71 3.42
CA LEU A 343 -0.17 10.79 2.35
C LEU A 343 1.04 11.62 2.74
N THR A 344 0.81 12.75 3.41
CA THR A 344 1.89 13.65 3.83
C THR A 344 2.57 13.17 5.12
N GLY A 345 1.85 12.42 5.97
CA GLY A 345 2.32 12.09 7.32
C GLY A 345 2.11 13.22 8.32
N ASP A 346 1.41 14.28 7.93
CA ASP A 346 1.04 15.38 8.82
C ASP A 346 -0.10 14.96 9.77
N ALA A 347 -0.29 15.73 10.83
CA ALA A 347 -1.47 15.62 11.67
C ALA A 347 -2.75 15.88 10.83
N ASP A 348 -3.83 15.15 11.14
CA ASP A 348 -5.12 15.40 10.51
C ASP A 348 -5.59 16.82 10.83
N THR A 349 -5.64 17.67 9.80
CA THR A 349 -6.01 19.08 9.92
C THR A 349 -7.52 19.29 9.99
N ARG A 350 -8.31 18.23 9.80
CA ARG A 350 -9.76 18.27 9.97
C ARG A 350 -10.07 18.43 11.45
N LYS A 351 -10.94 19.40 11.79
CA LYS A 351 -11.38 19.59 13.18
C LYS A 351 -12.07 18.31 13.65
N PRO A 352 -11.67 17.73 14.79
CA PRO A 352 -12.44 16.66 15.40
C PRO A 352 -13.87 17.15 15.58
N ILE A 353 -14.84 16.45 15.00
CA ILE A 353 -16.24 16.67 15.37
C ILE A 353 -16.31 16.22 16.82
N ALA A 354 -16.49 17.18 17.74
CA ALA A 354 -16.71 16.86 19.15
C ALA A 354 -17.83 15.81 19.22
N ASP A 355 -17.51 14.68 19.83
CA ASP A 355 -18.36 13.51 19.98
C ASP A 355 -19.79 13.95 20.34
N ILE A 356 -20.74 13.79 19.42
CA ILE A 356 -22.18 13.97 19.70
C ILE A 356 -22.64 12.70 20.44
N ARG A 357 -22.00 12.41 21.56
CA ARG A 357 -22.41 11.40 22.53
C ARG A 357 -22.47 12.09 23.90
N GLY A 358 -23.69 12.47 24.27
CA GLY A 358 -24.05 12.69 25.67
C GLY A 358 -24.08 14.14 26.15
N LYS A 359 -25.11 14.89 25.74
CA LYS A 359 -25.81 15.74 26.70
C LYS A 359 -27.25 15.24 26.82
N PRO A 360 -27.72 14.89 28.02
CA PRO A 360 -29.09 14.41 28.20
C PRO A 360 -30.07 15.52 27.85
N ASN A 361 -31.03 15.17 27.00
CA ASN A 361 -32.20 15.98 26.67
C ASN A 361 -32.85 16.52 27.95
N LYS A 362 -32.78 17.85 28.14
CA LYS A 362 -33.84 18.54 28.87
C LYS A 362 -34.89 18.94 27.86
N SER A 363 -36.00 18.21 27.89
CA SER A 363 -37.27 18.59 27.27
C SER A 363 -37.57 20.06 27.53
N LYS A 364 -37.90 20.81 26.48
CA LYS A 364 -38.85 21.91 26.56
C LYS A 364 -39.51 22.12 25.21
N ASP A 365 -40.82 21.93 25.27
CA ASP A 365 -41.92 22.23 24.37
C ASP A 365 -41.67 22.89 23.02
N VAL A 366 -42.36 22.28 22.05
CA VAL A 366 -42.74 22.80 20.76
C VAL A 366 -43.46 24.14 20.91
N THR A 367 -43.00 25.16 20.19
CA THR A 367 -43.88 26.22 19.68
C THR A 367 -43.43 26.58 18.27
N ILE A 368 -44.31 26.31 17.31
CA ILE A 368 -44.18 26.69 15.90
C ILE A 368 -44.50 28.18 15.80
N ALA A 369 -43.58 28.98 15.26
CA ALA A 369 -43.89 30.30 14.69
C ALA A 369 -42.82 30.76 13.69
N ASN A 370 -43.24 30.78 12.42
CA ASN A 370 -43.00 31.79 11.37
C ASN A 370 -41.58 32.32 11.05
N LEU A 371 -41.23 32.16 9.77
CA LEU A 371 -40.36 33.07 9.01
C LEU A 371 -40.78 34.55 9.21
N PRO A 372 -39.83 35.49 9.20
CA PRO A 372 -39.71 36.34 8.03
C PRO A 372 -38.27 36.64 7.59
N SER A 373 -38.21 37.22 6.40
CA SER A 373 -37.07 37.60 5.59
C SER A 373 -36.34 38.88 6.03
N SER A 374 -35.19 39.06 5.37
CA SER A 374 -34.58 40.33 4.92
C SER A 374 -33.57 41.07 5.82
N ASN A 375 -32.36 41.11 5.26
CA ASN A 375 -31.56 42.28 4.89
C ASN A 375 -30.66 43.04 5.89
N GLU A 376 -29.48 43.34 5.31
CA GLU A 376 -28.60 44.51 5.45
C GLU A 376 -27.50 44.55 6.55
N ALA A 377 -26.27 44.35 6.06
CA ALA A 377 -25.13 45.29 6.05
C ALA A 377 -25.01 46.27 7.25
N THR A 378 -23.87 46.42 7.92
CA THR A 378 -22.67 47.10 7.39
C THR A 378 -21.55 47.16 8.46
N ALA A 379 -20.32 47.37 7.97
CA ALA A 379 -19.26 48.24 8.53
C ALA A 379 -18.42 47.79 9.74
N THR A 380 -17.17 47.43 9.42
CA THR A 380 -15.88 47.98 9.94
C THR A 380 -15.74 48.25 11.44
N THR A 381 -14.64 47.76 12.05
CA THR A 381 -13.49 48.59 12.48
C THR A 381 -12.36 47.69 13.01
N THR A 382 -11.15 48.02 12.60
CA THR A 382 -9.81 47.56 13.01
C THR A 382 -9.53 47.69 14.51
N HIS A 383 -8.77 46.75 15.10
CA HIS A 383 -7.75 47.08 16.11
C HIS A 383 -6.60 46.05 16.10
N PHE A 384 -5.41 46.57 15.82
CA PHE A 384 -4.11 45.96 16.12
C PHE A 384 -3.97 45.75 17.62
N ASN A 385 -3.38 44.62 18.04
CA ASN A 385 -2.47 44.57 19.18
C ASN A 385 -1.46 43.44 19.01
N ILE A 386 -0.19 43.84 18.99
CA ILE A 386 1.02 43.02 19.07
C ILE A 386 1.28 42.77 20.56
N ALA A 387 1.51 41.52 20.95
CA ALA A 387 2.15 41.20 22.22
C ALA A 387 3.18 40.08 22.01
N ILE A 388 4.44 40.47 22.21
CA ILE A 388 5.65 39.66 22.19
C ILE A 388 5.71 38.85 23.49
N GLY A 389 6.03 37.56 23.40
CA GLY A 389 6.27 36.68 24.55
C GLY A 389 7.29 35.61 24.21
N ILE A 390 8.57 35.94 24.38
CA ILE A 390 9.73 35.04 24.31
C ILE A 390 9.78 34.20 25.58
N SER A 391 10.00 32.89 25.47
CA SER A 391 10.69 32.10 26.49
C SER A 391 11.50 30.99 25.83
N LEU A 392 12.80 31.27 25.75
CA LEU A 392 13.90 30.32 25.55
C LEU A 392 14.17 29.65 26.90
N ILE A 393 14.22 28.31 26.93
CA ILE A 393 15.03 27.59 27.91
C ILE A 393 15.88 26.58 27.16
N SER A 394 17.17 26.88 27.16
CA SER A 394 18.30 26.07 26.76
C SER A 394 18.65 25.06 27.85
N CYS A 395 19.08 23.86 27.46
CA CYS A 395 19.95 23.02 28.28
C CYS A 395 20.92 22.26 27.38
N SER A 396 22.14 22.76 27.32
CA SER A 396 23.31 22.04 26.83
C SER A 396 24.37 22.04 27.92
N LEU A 397 25.13 20.94 27.96
CA LEU A 397 26.42 20.73 28.62
C LEU A 397 26.43 20.42 30.12
N LEU A 398 26.78 19.17 30.44
CA LEU A 398 27.94 18.93 31.31
C LEU A 398 28.67 17.64 30.88
N ARG A 399 29.82 17.82 30.21
CA ARG A 399 30.94 16.88 30.21
C ARG A 399 31.69 17.12 31.52
N LEU A 400 31.96 16.08 32.30
CA LEU A 400 33.16 16.06 33.15
C LEU A 400 33.71 14.64 33.20
N GLN A 401 34.97 14.52 32.79
CA GLN A 401 35.87 13.38 33.03
C GLN A 401 36.05 13.14 34.53
N ILE A 402 36.42 11.92 34.93
CA ILE A 402 37.57 11.64 35.81
C ILE A 402 37.73 10.11 36.03
N ILE A 403 38.88 9.59 35.57
CA ILE A 403 39.84 8.64 36.23
C ILE A 403 39.28 7.25 36.58
N ASN A 404 39.83 6.11 36.11
CA ASN A 404 41.23 5.69 35.94
C ASN A 404 41.35 4.68 34.78
#